data_AF-A0A318AZK8-F1
#
_entry.id   AF-A0A318AZK8-F1
#
_cell.length_a   1.000
_cell.length_b   1.000
_cell.length_c   1.000
_cell.angle_alpha   90.00
_cell.angle_beta   90.00
_cell.angle_gamma   90.00
#
_symmetry.space_group_name_H-M   'P 1'
#
loop_
_entity.id
_entity.type
_entity.pdbx_description
1 polymer ?
#
loop_
_entity_poly.entity_id
_entity_poly.type
_entity_poly.pdbx_seq_one_letter_code
_entity_poly.pdbx_strand_id
1 'polypeptide(L)'
;MAACAPKPVPEPKPSDDFAAADKAFVDETTSKIAKSFERPEMVMFRNPVISQSERGKALCVDAAEPEQAWTGMIAVKTPGAAGYIIHRAGDNLSPKARKQCPALVLKYMDEPKTDWYDAEVAITQAGCAHLDPRYWRAWKRYCNGALTTPTAKATPAA
;
A
#
# COMPACT_ATOMS: atom_id res chain seq x y z
N MET A 1 -22.46 -24.78 -33.61
CA MET A 1 -21.91 -23.41 -33.51
C MET A 1 -21.45 -23.21 -32.08
N ALA A 2 -20.14 -23.29 -31.83
CA ALA A 2 -19.59 -23.11 -30.49
C ALA A 2 -19.60 -21.62 -30.15
N ALA A 3 -20.42 -21.22 -29.18
CA ALA A 3 -20.36 -19.88 -28.61
C ALA A 3 -19.02 -19.73 -27.90
N CYS A 4 -18.13 -18.89 -28.44
CA CYS A 4 -16.90 -18.51 -27.77
C CYS A 4 -17.25 -17.95 -26.39
N ALA A 5 -16.77 -18.61 -25.34
CA ALA A 5 -16.79 -18.01 -24.00
C ALA A 5 -16.17 -16.61 -24.10
N PRO A 6 -16.79 -15.57 -23.55
CA PRO A 6 -16.22 -14.23 -23.57
C PRO A 6 -14.82 -14.33 -22.98
N LYS A 7 -13.81 -13.79 -23.70
CA LYS A 7 -12.45 -13.70 -23.16
C LYS A 7 -12.55 -13.07 -21.77
N PRO A 8 -11.92 -13.66 -20.74
CA PRO A 8 -11.91 -13.04 -19.42
C PRO A 8 -11.41 -11.61 -19.59
N VAL A 9 -12.21 -10.65 -19.11
CA VAL A 9 -11.84 -9.25 -19.09
C VAL A 9 -10.51 -9.17 -18.33
N PRO A 10 -9.45 -8.58 -18.92
CA PRO A 10 -8.19 -8.42 -18.20
C PRO A 10 -8.48 -7.75 -16.87
N GLU A 11 -7.97 -8.31 -15.78
CA GLU A 11 -8.13 -7.66 -14.48
C GLU A 11 -7.56 -6.23 -14.56
N PRO A 12 -8.29 -5.24 -14.03
CA PRO A 12 -7.86 -3.85 -14.10
C PRO A 12 -6.50 -3.70 -13.43
N LYS A 13 -5.56 -3.06 -14.13
CA LYS A 13 -4.23 -2.80 -13.58
C LYS A 13 -4.33 -1.77 -12.46
N PRO A 14 -3.41 -1.81 -11.48
CA PRO A 14 -3.42 -0.85 -10.37
C PRO A 14 -3.20 0.59 -10.84
N SER A 15 -2.59 0.78 -12.01
CA SER A 15 -2.34 2.06 -12.66
C SER A 15 -3.53 2.58 -13.48
N ASP A 16 -4.54 1.76 -13.78
CA ASP A 16 -5.59 2.12 -14.74
C ASP A 16 -6.37 3.38 -14.35
N ASP A 17 -6.52 3.60 -13.05
CA ASP A 17 -7.29 4.69 -12.46
C ASP A 17 -6.45 5.94 -12.12
N PHE A 18 -5.14 5.94 -12.41
CA PHE A 18 -4.27 7.12 -12.24
C PHE A 18 -4.22 7.98 -13.50
N ALA A 19 -3.92 9.28 -13.34
CA ALA A 19 -3.60 10.16 -14.46
C ALA A 19 -2.37 9.64 -15.23
N ALA A 20 -2.29 9.93 -16.54
CA ALA A 20 -1.26 9.37 -17.43
C ALA A 20 0.18 9.58 -16.92
N ALA A 21 0.47 10.73 -16.29
CA ALA A 21 1.78 11.03 -15.72
C ALA A 21 2.17 10.13 -14.53
N ASP A 22 1.19 9.58 -13.82
CA ASP A 22 1.39 8.72 -12.65
C ASP A 22 1.34 7.23 -12.99
N LYS A 23 0.72 6.85 -14.12
CA LYS A 23 0.63 5.45 -14.57
C LYS A 23 1.98 4.77 -14.69
N ALA A 24 2.95 5.41 -15.36
CA ALA A 24 4.28 4.83 -15.56
C ALA A 24 4.99 4.55 -14.23
N PHE A 25 4.83 5.43 -13.24
CA PHE A 25 5.38 5.21 -11.90
C PHE A 25 4.70 4.02 -11.21
N VAL A 26 3.37 3.92 -11.28
CA VAL A 26 2.63 2.81 -10.67
C VAL A 26 3.01 1.48 -11.33
N ASP A 27 3.07 1.40 -12.66
CA ASP A 27 3.45 0.20 -13.41
C ASP A 27 4.89 -0.25 -13.10
N GLU A 28 5.85 0.67 -13.15
CA GLU A 28 7.24 0.37 -12.81
C GLU A 28 7.35 -0.17 -11.38
N THR A 29 6.67 0.49 -10.44
CA THR A 29 6.81 0.21 -9.02
C THR A 29 6.08 -1.07 -8.60
N THR A 30 4.87 -1.31 -9.12
CA THR A 30 4.16 -2.58 -8.94
C THR A 30 4.94 -3.75 -9.52
N SER A 31 5.60 -3.60 -10.67
CA SER A 31 6.50 -4.63 -11.20
C SER A 31 7.67 -4.94 -10.26
N LYS A 32 8.25 -3.92 -9.61
CA LYS A 32 9.31 -4.14 -8.59
C LYS A 32 8.77 -4.85 -7.35
N ILE A 33 7.58 -4.48 -6.88
CA ILE A 33 6.92 -5.14 -5.74
C ILE A 33 6.60 -6.59 -6.07
N ALA A 34 6.04 -6.87 -7.26
CA ALA A 34 5.68 -8.21 -7.69
C ALA A 34 6.88 -9.18 -7.63
N LYS A 35 8.06 -8.72 -8.01
CA LYS A 35 9.32 -9.51 -7.95
C LYS A 35 9.77 -9.90 -6.54
N SER A 36 9.11 -9.40 -5.49
CA SER A 36 9.35 -9.80 -4.09
C SER A 36 8.47 -10.97 -3.63
N PHE A 37 7.56 -11.45 -4.49
CA PHE A 37 6.71 -12.62 -4.25
C PHE A 37 7.25 -13.84 -5.01
N GLU A 38 6.76 -15.02 -4.66
CA GLU A 38 7.20 -16.29 -5.27
C GLU A 38 6.70 -16.40 -6.72
N ARG A 39 5.49 -15.90 -6.99
CA ARG A 39 4.86 -15.86 -8.32
C ARG A 39 4.53 -14.41 -8.71
N PRO A 40 5.52 -13.63 -9.19
CA PRO A 40 5.33 -12.21 -9.51
C PRO A 40 4.16 -11.93 -10.48
N GLU A 41 3.92 -12.82 -11.42
CA GLU A 41 2.85 -12.73 -12.42
C GLU A 41 1.44 -12.93 -11.86
N MET A 42 1.33 -13.52 -10.66
CA MET A 42 0.06 -13.78 -9.98
C MET A 42 -0.27 -12.72 -8.92
N VAL A 43 0.61 -11.76 -8.69
CA VAL A 43 0.43 -10.76 -7.63
C VAL A 43 -0.68 -9.80 -8.00
N MET A 44 -1.69 -9.75 -7.13
CA MET A 44 -2.77 -8.80 -7.16
C MET A 44 -2.42 -7.59 -6.29
N PHE A 45 -2.90 -6.42 -6.68
CA PHE A 45 -2.69 -5.18 -5.92
C PHE A 45 -4.02 -4.48 -5.68
N ARG A 46 -4.15 -3.76 -4.57
CA ARG A 46 -5.30 -2.91 -4.28
C ARG A 46 -4.91 -1.69 -3.45
N ASN A 47 -5.80 -0.71 -3.40
CA ASN A 47 -5.61 0.55 -2.67
C ASN A 47 -4.26 1.24 -2.97
N PRO A 48 -3.82 1.34 -4.24
CA PRO A 48 -2.58 2.04 -4.56
C PRO A 48 -2.73 3.52 -4.19
N VAL A 49 -1.71 4.07 -3.52
CA VAL A 49 -1.60 5.49 -3.19
C VAL A 49 -0.19 5.93 -3.53
N ILE A 50 -0.07 7.00 -4.32
CA ILE A 50 1.22 7.64 -4.55
C ILE A 50 1.38 8.72 -3.48
N SER A 51 2.54 8.75 -2.84
CA SER A 51 2.90 9.84 -1.95
C SER A 51 4.15 10.54 -2.46
N GLN A 52 4.11 11.86 -2.52
CA GLN A 52 5.26 12.68 -2.88
C GLN A 52 5.73 13.47 -1.66
N SER A 53 7.03 13.38 -1.37
CA SER A 53 7.70 14.11 -0.29
C SER A 53 9.10 14.53 -0.73
N GLU A 54 9.74 15.40 0.04
CA GLU A 54 11.17 15.74 -0.16
C GLU A 54 12.08 14.51 -0.07
N ARG A 55 11.62 13.43 0.59
CA ARG A 55 12.37 12.18 0.76
C ARG A 55 12.20 11.22 -0.42
N GLY A 56 11.37 11.57 -1.41
CA GLY A 56 11.13 10.79 -2.61
C GLY A 56 9.66 10.59 -2.94
N LYS A 57 9.42 9.90 -4.06
CA LYS A 57 8.10 9.47 -4.53
C LYS A 57 7.90 8.01 -4.12
N ALA A 58 6.83 7.71 -3.41
CA ALA A 58 6.51 6.37 -2.93
C ALA A 58 5.19 5.86 -3.50
N LEU A 59 5.11 4.56 -3.77
CA LEU A 59 3.86 3.84 -3.97
C LEU A 59 3.58 3.02 -2.71
N CYS A 60 2.42 3.25 -2.10
CA CYS A 60 1.92 2.54 -0.94
C CYS A 60 0.70 1.73 -1.40
N VAL A 61 0.74 0.41 -1.25
CA VAL A 61 -0.26 -0.48 -1.87
C VAL A 61 -0.40 -1.75 -1.05
N ASP A 62 -1.56 -2.37 -1.05
CA ASP A 62 -1.70 -3.74 -0.57
C ASP A 62 -1.42 -4.71 -1.71
N ALA A 63 -0.63 -5.75 -1.47
CA ALA A 63 -0.36 -6.82 -2.44
C ALA A 63 -0.61 -8.20 -1.84
N ALA A 64 -1.04 -9.14 -2.68
CA ALA A 64 -1.24 -10.54 -2.32
C ALA A 64 -1.09 -11.44 -3.55
N GLU A 65 -0.61 -12.66 -3.34
CA GLU A 65 -0.86 -13.76 -4.28
C GLU A 65 -2.29 -14.30 -4.10
N PRO A 66 -2.81 -15.08 -5.06
CA PRO A 66 -4.13 -15.70 -4.92
C PRO A 66 -4.19 -16.56 -3.65
N GLU A 67 -5.32 -16.44 -2.95
CA GLU A 67 -5.61 -17.16 -1.69
C GLU A 67 -4.69 -16.79 -0.51
N GLN A 68 -3.79 -15.81 -0.67
CA GLN A 68 -2.93 -15.31 0.40
C GLN A 68 -3.51 -14.05 1.07
N ALA A 69 -3.04 -13.79 2.29
CA ALA A 69 -3.41 -12.59 3.03
C ALA A 69 -2.82 -11.32 2.40
N TRP A 70 -3.63 -10.27 2.33
CA TRP A 70 -3.18 -8.96 1.87
C TRP A 70 -2.12 -8.37 2.80
N THR A 71 -0.99 -8.01 2.20
CA THR A 71 0.17 -7.46 2.89
C THR A 71 0.42 -6.04 2.40
N GLY A 72 0.66 -5.12 3.33
CA GLY A 72 1.05 -3.75 2.99
C GLY A 72 2.46 -3.71 2.38
N MET A 73 2.60 -3.02 1.27
CA MET A 73 3.85 -2.83 0.53
C MET A 73 4.10 -1.35 0.31
N ILE A 74 5.36 -0.93 0.48
CA ILE A 74 5.80 0.43 0.18
C ILE A 74 7.02 0.32 -0.71
N ALA A 75 6.99 1.05 -1.82
CA ALA A 75 8.11 1.11 -2.72
C ALA A 75 8.51 2.57 -2.94
N VAL A 76 9.74 2.90 -2.61
CA VAL A 76 10.24 4.27 -2.56
C VAL A 76 11.28 4.51 -3.65
N LYS A 77 11.05 5.54 -4.46
CA LYS A 77 12.03 6.11 -5.39
C LYS A 77 12.65 7.35 -4.74
N THR A 78 13.84 7.20 -4.18
CA THR A 78 14.59 8.31 -3.56
C THR A 78 15.22 9.18 -4.66
N PRO A 79 15.25 10.52 -4.53
CA PRO A 79 15.89 11.38 -5.52
C PRO A 79 17.37 11.01 -5.70
N GLY A 80 17.81 10.85 -6.94
CA GLY A 80 19.20 10.49 -7.27
C GLY A 80 19.60 9.04 -7.00
N ALA A 81 18.71 8.20 -6.45
CA ALA A 81 18.99 6.78 -6.26
C ALA A 81 18.77 5.97 -7.55
N ALA A 82 19.65 5.01 -7.82
CA ALA A 82 19.55 4.12 -8.97
C ALA A 82 18.45 3.05 -8.85
N GLY A 83 17.86 2.88 -7.67
CA GLY A 83 16.95 1.78 -7.36
C GLY A 83 15.79 2.15 -6.43
N TYR A 84 14.92 1.16 -6.21
CA TYR A 84 13.77 1.24 -5.32
C TYR A 84 14.08 0.57 -3.99
N ILE A 85 13.61 1.18 -2.91
CA ILE A 85 13.58 0.54 -1.58
C ILE A 85 12.18 -0.04 -1.39
N ILE A 86 12.09 -1.34 -1.12
CA ILE A 86 10.83 -2.05 -0.89
C ILE A 86 10.70 -2.38 0.59
N HIS A 87 9.59 -1.97 1.21
CA HIS A 87 9.20 -2.37 2.55
C HIS A 87 7.96 -3.26 2.46
N ARG A 88 8.01 -4.41 3.16
CA ARG A 88 6.92 -5.36 3.29
C ARG A 88 6.47 -5.38 4.74
N ALA A 89 5.16 -5.28 4.97
CA ALA A 89 4.61 -5.43 6.31
C ALA A 89 4.84 -6.86 6.81
N GLY A 90 5.52 -7.00 7.96
CA GLY A 90 5.67 -8.28 8.67
C GLY A 90 4.55 -8.57 9.66
N ASP A 91 3.52 -7.70 9.73
CA ASP A 91 2.40 -7.84 10.66
C ASP A 91 1.24 -8.66 10.09
N ASN A 92 0.53 -9.34 11.00
CA ASN A 92 -0.69 -10.09 10.72
C ASN A 92 -1.94 -9.31 11.17
N LEU A 93 -2.00 -8.03 10.82
CA LEU A 93 -3.15 -7.19 11.16
C LEU A 93 -4.41 -7.63 10.41
N SER A 94 -5.54 -7.66 11.12
CA SER A 94 -6.85 -7.82 10.49
C SER A 94 -7.14 -6.67 9.52
N PRO A 95 -8.03 -6.86 8.52
CA PRO A 95 -8.43 -5.78 7.62
C PRO A 95 -8.99 -4.55 8.34
N LYS A 96 -9.66 -4.74 9.48
CA LYS A 96 -10.14 -3.66 10.33
C LYS A 96 -8.97 -2.91 10.98
N ALA A 97 -8.03 -3.64 11.59
CA ALA A 97 -6.86 -3.06 12.24
C ALA A 97 -6.00 -2.27 11.23
N ARG A 98 -5.73 -2.82 10.03
CA ARG A 98 -4.99 -2.11 8.96
C ARG A 98 -5.56 -0.73 8.61
N LYS A 99 -6.88 -0.53 8.75
CA LYS A 99 -7.53 0.78 8.53
C LYS A 99 -7.39 1.72 9.74
N GLN A 100 -7.30 1.20 10.95
CA GLN A 100 -7.26 1.99 12.19
C GLN A 100 -5.84 2.37 12.61
N CYS A 101 -4.86 1.48 12.40
CA CYS A 101 -3.48 1.69 12.83
C CYS A 101 -2.79 2.93 12.21
N PRO A 102 -3.06 3.38 10.97
CA PRO A 102 -2.49 4.61 10.42
C PRO A 102 -2.58 5.83 11.35
N ALA A 103 -3.76 6.11 11.90
CA ALA A 103 -3.97 7.27 12.77
C ALA A 103 -3.19 7.15 14.10
N LEU A 104 -3.13 5.93 14.66
CA LEU A 104 -2.39 5.67 15.90
C LEU A 104 -0.89 5.75 15.70
N VAL A 105 -0.39 5.27 14.57
CA VAL A 105 1.03 5.39 14.19
C VAL A 105 1.42 6.85 14.06
N LEU A 106 0.60 7.69 13.42
CA LEU A 106 0.88 9.12 13.37
C LEU A 106 0.91 9.77 14.75
N LYS A 107 -0.05 9.42 15.61
CA LYS A 107 -0.24 10.02 16.93
C LYS A 107 0.79 9.59 17.98
N TYR A 108 1.26 8.34 17.94
CA TYR A 108 2.02 7.75 19.04
C TYR A 108 3.43 7.25 18.66
N MET A 109 3.66 6.88 17.40
CA MET A 109 4.95 6.29 17.02
C MET A 109 6.06 7.35 16.96
N ASP A 110 7.16 7.11 17.68
CA ASP A 110 8.33 8.00 17.77
C ASP A 110 8.02 9.41 18.33
N GLU A 111 6.91 9.58 19.05
CA GLU A 111 6.52 10.84 19.68
C GLU A 111 7.09 10.95 21.12
N PRO A 112 7.80 12.05 21.45
CA PRO A 112 8.55 12.15 22.71
C PRO A 112 7.68 12.41 23.96
N LYS A 113 6.42 12.82 23.79
CA LYS A 113 5.49 13.20 24.89
C LYS A 113 4.22 12.35 24.90
N THR A 114 4.33 11.09 24.52
CA THR A 114 3.19 10.16 24.53
C THR A 114 2.95 9.64 25.94
N ASP A 115 1.71 9.80 26.44
CA ASP A 115 1.24 9.01 27.57
C ASP A 115 1.20 7.54 27.15
N TRP A 116 2.07 6.74 27.74
CA TRP A 116 2.29 5.36 27.35
C TRP A 116 1.06 4.48 27.64
N TYR A 117 0.33 4.76 28.71
CA TYR A 117 -0.86 3.99 29.08
C TYR A 117 -1.99 4.21 28.08
N ASP A 118 -2.29 5.48 27.76
CA ASP A 118 -3.32 5.82 26.77
C ASP A 118 -2.97 5.27 25.38
N ALA A 119 -1.69 5.30 25.01
CA ALA A 119 -1.22 4.74 23.75
C ALA A 119 -1.40 3.21 23.71
N GLU A 120 -1.01 2.49 24.76
CA GLU A 120 -1.15 1.03 24.84
C GLU A 120 -2.63 0.61 24.76
N VAL A 121 -3.51 1.29 25.49
CA VAL A 121 -4.96 1.03 25.45
C VAL A 121 -5.51 1.25 24.04
N ALA A 122 -5.21 2.39 23.41
CA ALA A 122 -5.71 2.70 22.07
C ALA A 122 -5.18 1.74 21.00
N ILE A 123 -3.89 1.40 21.06
CA ILE A 123 -3.24 0.43 20.17
C ILE A 123 -3.88 -0.95 20.31
N THR A 124 -4.11 -1.40 21.55
CA THR A 124 -4.70 -2.71 21.82
C THR A 124 -6.15 -2.78 21.35
N GLN A 125 -6.97 -1.75 21.64
CA GLN A 125 -8.38 -1.70 21.23
C GLN A 125 -8.55 -1.66 19.71
N ALA A 126 -7.62 -1.07 18.98
CA ALA A 126 -7.62 -1.03 17.52
C ALA A 126 -7.04 -2.31 16.87
N GLY A 127 -6.56 -3.28 17.66
CA GLY A 127 -5.91 -4.49 17.16
C GLY A 127 -4.53 -4.24 16.55
N CYS A 128 -3.85 -3.16 16.97
CA CYS A 128 -2.55 -2.73 16.48
C CYS A 128 -1.39 -3.14 17.42
N ALA A 129 -1.61 -4.04 18.37
CA ALA A 129 -0.58 -4.42 19.36
C ALA A 129 0.67 -5.07 18.74
N HIS A 130 0.51 -5.73 17.59
CA HIS A 130 1.59 -6.45 16.90
C HIS A 130 1.96 -5.81 15.56
N LEU A 131 2.06 -4.48 15.54
CA LEU A 131 2.57 -3.73 14.39
C LEU A 131 4.01 -4.13 14.09
N ASP A 132 4.37 -4.27 12.81
CA ASP A 132 5.76 -4.31 12.39
C ASP A 132 6.34 -2.88 12.45
N PRO A 133 7.17 -2.54 13.46
CA PRO A 133 7.63 -1.17 13.63
C PRO A 133 8.50 -0.70 12.45
N ARG A 134 9.14 -1.60 11.70
CA ARG A 134 9.96 -1.21 10.54
C ARG A 134 9.08 -0.75 9.39
N TYR A 135 8.06 -1.53 9.07
CA TYR A 135 7.08 -1.17 8.06
C TYR A 135 6.33 0.10 8.44
N TRP A 136 5.82 0.21 9.66
CA TRP A 136 4.99 1.35 10.06
C TRP A 136 5.76 2.67 10.20
N ARG A 137 7.05 2.63 10.56
CA ARG A 137 7.93 3.79 10.44
C ARG A 137 8.15 4.21 8.99
N ALA A 138 8.37 3.25 8.09
CA ALA A 138 8.47 3.53 6.67
C ALA A 138 7.14 4.12 6.13
N TRP A 139 6.00 3.58 6.56
CA TRP A 139 4.68 4.09 6.23
C TRP A 139 4.49 5.52 6.72
N LYS A 140 4.76 5.82 8.00
CA LYS A 140 4.70 7.19 8.56
C LYS A 140 5.59 8.15 7.78
N ARG A 141 6.77 7.68 7.37
CA ARG A 141 7.76 8.48 6.65
C ARG A 141 7.41 8.75 5.18
N TYR A 142 6.83 7.77 4.48
CA TYR A 142 6.72 7.79 3.02
C TYR A 142 5.28 7.76 2.49
N CYS A 143 4.29 7.38 3.30
CA CYS A 143 2.90 7.18 2.87
C CYS A 143 1.91 8.17 3.50
N ASN A 144 2.39 9.17 4.24
CA ASN A 144 1.59 10.19 4.90
C ASN A 144 1.86 11.62 4.36
N GLY A 145 2.47 11.73 3.18
CA GLY A 145 2.77 13.02 2.53
C GLY A 145 1.58 13.58 1.72
N ALA A 146 1.87 14.36 0.68
CA ALA A 146 0.85 14.71 -0.31
C ALA A 146 0.44 13.44 -1.06
N LEU A 147 -0.84 13.05 -0.92
CA LEU A 147 -1.35 11.78 -1.42
C LEU A 147 -2.11 11.99 -2.73
N THR A 148 -1.73 11.22 -3.75
CA THR A 148 -2.50 11.04 -4.98
C THR A 148 -3.14 9.66 -4.94
N THR A 149 -4.47 9.63 -4.91
CA THR A 149 -5.27 8.42 -4.99
C THR A 149 -5.78 8.20 -6.41
N PRO A 150 -6.20 6.98 -6.76
CA PRO A 150 -6.93 6.70 -8.00
C PRO A 150 -8.04 7.73 -8.20
N THR A 151 -8.16 8.24 -9.43
CA THR A 151 -9.29 9.08 -9.81
C THR A 151 -10.53 8.22 -9.65
N ALA A 152 -11.49 8.63 -8.82
CA ALA A 152 -12.73 7.87 -8.65
C ALA A 152 -13.34 7.66 -10.04
N LYS A 153 -13.49 6.39 -10.47
CA LYS A 153 -14.31 6.07 -11.63
C LYS A 153 -15.69 6.65 -11.35
N ALA A 154 -16.18 7.50 -12.27
CA ALA A 154 -17.61 7.76 -12.32
C ALA A 154 -18.30 6.40 -12.38
N THR A 155 -19.12 6.09 -11.37
CA THR A 155 -19.92 4.88 -11.32
C THR A 155 -20.62 4.74 -12.67
N PRO A 156 -20.48 3.62 -13.40
CA PRO A 156 -21.31 3.42 -14.59
C PRO A 156 -22.76 3.43 -14.10
N ALA A 157 -23.55 4.36 -14.64
CA ALA A 157 -24.99 4.37 -14.42
C ALA A 157 -25.52 2.99 -14.82
N ALA A 158 -26.25 2.37 -13.90
CA ALA A 158 -26.96 1.11 -14.12
C ALA A 158 -28.03 1.26 -15.21
#